data_AF-A0A453TBI0-F1
#
_entry.id   AF-A0A453TBI0-F1
#
_cell.length_a   1.000
_cell.length_b   1.000
_cell.length_c   1.000
_cell.angle_alpha   90.00
_cell.angle_beta   90.00
_cell.angle_gamma   90.00
#
_symmetry.space_group_name_H-M   'P 1'
#
loop_
_entity.id
_entity.type
_entity.pdbx_description
1 polymer ?
#
loop_
_entity_poly.entity_id
_entity_poly.type
_entity_poly.pdbx_seq_one_letter_code
_entity_poly.pdbx_strand_id
1 'polypeptide(L)'
;ATPKKGQLFDHQPLQLNNDDYERVQQIPEKKGANFRDLKGVRVGAKNTVEFNPNIPRALLSSGKPLVPDYAMSFIKGKSSKPFRRLWWDETVPTVVTRAEPHNQAILHPTQHRVLTVRENARLQGFPDYYRLFGPVKEK
;
A
#
# COMPACT_ATOMS: atom_id res chain seq x y z
N ALA A 1 -30.65 12.17 -10.17
CA ALA A 1 -30.61 11.05 -11.12
C ALA A 1 -30.47 9.76 -10.34
N THR A 2 -31.43 8.84 -10.44
CA THR A 2 -31.30 7.50 -9.87
C THR A 2 -30.15 6.77 -10.58
N PRO A 3 -29.22 6.14 -9.85
CA PRO A 3 -28.10 5.43 -10.48
C PRO A 3 -28.64 4.28 -11.31
N LYS A 4 -28.13 4.14 -12.54
CA LYS A 4 -28.46 2.98 -13.38
C LYS A 4 -28.00 1.71 -12.65
N LYS A 5 -28.88 0.71 -12.59
CA LYS A 5 -28.57 -0.60 -11.96
C LYS A 5 -27.28 -1.15 -12.57
N GLY A 6 -26.27 -1.42 -11.74
CA GLY A 6 -24.99 -1.98 -12.16
C GLY A 6 -23.88 -0.96 -12.50
N GLN A 7 -24.07 0.34 -12.27
CA GLN A 7 -23.01 1.33 -12.48
C GLN A 7 -22.00 1.35 -11.33
N LEU A 8 -20.70 1.28 -11.65
CA LEU A 8 -19.59 1.37 -10.69
C LEU A 8 -19.10 2.82 -10.57
N PHE A 9 -19.16 3.38 -9.36
CA PHE A 9 -18.67 4.74 -9.08
C PHE A 9 -17.36 4.70 -8.28
N ASP A 10 -16.53 5.72 -8.44
CA ASP A 10 -15.35 6.00 -7.60
C ASP A 10 -14.33 4.84 -7.50
N HIS A 11 -14.29 3.94 -8.48
CA HIS A 11 -13.28 2.87 -8.54
C HIS A 11 -11.95 3.42 -9.08
N GLN A 12 -11.35 4.31 -8.31
CA GLN A 12 -10.13 5.03 -8.63
C GLN A 12 -9.17 4.93 -7.43
N PRO A 13 -7.93 4.44 -7.61
CA PRO A 13 -6.91 4.48 -6.56
C PRO A 13 -6.27 5.86 -6.47
N LEU A 14 -5.59 6.12 -5.35
CA LEU A 14 -4.63 7.22 -5.30
C LEU A 14 -3.55 6.99 -6.35
N GLN A 15 -3.30 8.00 -7.19
CA GLN A 15 -2.21 7.96 -8.15
C GLN A 15 -0.88 8.10 -7.39
N LEU A 16 -0.16 6.99 -7.30
CA LEU A 16 1.19 6.98 -6.74
C LEU A 16 2.14 7.74 -7.67
N ASN A 17 3.14 8.39 -7.08
CA ASN A 17 4.27 8.90 -7.85
C ASN A 17 5.07 7.70 -8.44
N ASN A 18 5.92 7.97 -9.44
CA ASN A 18 6.68 6.92 -10.13
C ASN A 18 7.52 6.09 -9.16
N ASP A 19 8.16 6.72 -8.17
CA ASP A 19 9.01 6.00 -7.20
C ASP A 19 8.21 5.02 -6.34
N ASP A 20 7.05 5.44 -5.84
CA ASP A 20 6.18 4.61 -5.02
C ASP A 20 5.51 3.53 -5.86
N TYR A 21 5.18 3.81 -7.11
CA TYR A 21 4.67 2.81 -8.04
C TYR A 21 5.71 1.72 -8.32
N GLU A 22 6.96 2.09 -8.62
CA GLU A 22 8.07 1.14 -8.82
C GLU A 22 8.32 0.27 -7.58
N ARG A 23 8.19 0.84 -6.37
CA ARG A 23 8.27 0.07 -5.11
C ARG A 23 7.14 -0.95 -5.02
N VAL A 24 5.90 -0.53 -5.28
CA VAL A 24 4.71 -1.39 -5.21
C VAL A 24 4.74 -2.53 -6.23
N GLN A 25 5.34 -2.30 -7.41
CA GLN A 25 5.58 -3.34 -8.40
C GLN A 25 6.54 -4.43 -7.89
N GLN A 26 7.48 -4.08 -7.01
CA GLN A 26 8.45 -5.01 -6.45
C GLN A 26 7.94 -5.73 -5.18
N ILE A 27 6.77 -5.38 -4.66
CA ILE A 27 6.16 -6.09 -3.53
C ILE A 27 5.51 -7.39 -4.04
N PRO A 28 5.89 -8.57 -3.52
CA PRO A 28 5.31 -9.84 -3.95
C PRO A 28 3.79 -9.91 -3.78
N GLU A 29 3.11 -10.68 -4.64
CA GLU A 29 1.68 -10.96 -4.56
C GLU A 29 1.40 -12.18 -3.68
N LYS A 30 1.70 -12.04 -2.38
CA LYS A 30 1.44 -13.07 -1.37
C LYS A 30 0.90 -12.45 -0.08
N LYS A 31 0.21 -13.26 0.71
CA LYS A 31 -0.25 -12.87 2.05
C LYS A 31 0.93 -12.40 2.91
N GLY A 32 0.75 -11.25 3.57
CA GLY A 32 1.76 -10.66 4.46
C GLY A 32 2.93 -9.96 3.76
N ALA A 33 2.94 -9.88 2.42
CA ALA A 33 3.99 -9.18 1.68
C ALA A 33 4.07 -7.70 2.07
N ASN A 34 5.29 -7.19 2.28
CA ASN A 34 5.52 -5.80 2.65
C ASN A 34 6.93 -5.34 2.25
N PHE A 35 7.34 -4.13 2.64
CA PHE A 35 8.66 -3.58 2.28
C PHE A 35 9.85 -4.46 2.70
N ARG A 36 9.68 -5.34 3.71
CA ARG A 36 10.74 -6.27 4.16
C ARG A 36 11.08 -7.34 3.11
N ASP A 37 10.19 -7.57 2.14
CA ASP A 37 10.44 -8.47 1.01
C ASP A 37 11.27 -7.80 -0.10
N LEU A 38 11.55 -6.49 -0.02
CA LEU A 38 12.36 -5.79 -1.01
C LEU A 38 13.83 -6.21 -0.95
N LYS A 39 14.50 -6.18 -2.11
CA LYS A 39 15.90 -6.56 -2.23
C LYS A 39 16.80 -5.72 -1.32
N GLY A 40 17.72 -6.39 -0.63
CA GLY A 40 18.67 -5.74 0.29
C GLY A 40 18.13 -5.53 1.71
N VAL A 41 16.91 -5.98 2.00
CA VAL A 41 16.33 -5.97 3.35
C VAL A 41 16.39 -7.37 3.95
N ARG A 42 16.69 -7.45 5.25
CA ARG A 42 16.56 -8.66 6.05
C ARG A 42 15.94 -8.34 7.42
N VAL A 43 15.41 -9.36 8.09
CA VAL A 43 14.90 -9.25 9.46
C VAL A 43 15.89 -9.93 10.40
N GLY A 44 16.46 -9.17 11.34
CA GLY A 44 17.42 -9.68 12.33
C GLY A 44 16.75 -10.38 13.53
N ALA A 45 17.56 -10.87 14.46
CA ALA A 45 17.15 -11.71 15.58
C ALA A 45 16.09 -11.11 16.54
N LYS A 46 15.89 -9.78 16.52
CA LYS A 46 14.90 -9.06 17.35
C LYS A 46 13.66 -8.61 16.59
N ASN A 47 13.38 -9.22 15.43
CA ASN A 47 12.35 -8.79 14.48
C ASN A 47 12.53 -7.34 13.98
N THR A 48 13.79 -6.86 14.03
CA THR A 48 14.18 -5.54 13.57
C THR A 48 14.66 -5.64 12.13
N VAL A 49 14.20 -4.73 11.28
CA VAL A 49 14.63 -4.65 9.90
C VAL A 49 16.05 -4.08 9.80
N GLU A 50 16.87 -4.71 8.97
CA GLU A 50 18.26 -4.32 8.74
C GLU A 50 18.57 -4.39 7.24
N PHE A 51 19.49 -3.56 6.78
CA PHE A 51 20.06 -3.73 5.45
C PHE A 51 21.00 -4.94 5.44
N ASN A 52 20.96 -5.71 4.36
CA ASN A 52 21.90 -6.80 4.17
C ASN A 52 23.27 -6.24 3.77
N PRO A 53 24.34 -6.44 4.56
CA PRO A 53 25.66 -5.89 4.24
C PRO A 53 26.26 -6.45 2.94
N ASN A 54 25.80 -7.62 2.50
CA ASN A 54 26.30 -8.28 1.29
C ASN A 54 25.57 -7.84 0.01
N ILE A 55 24.51 -7.03 0.12
CA ILE A 55 23.71 -6.59 -1.03
C ILE A 55 23.75 -5.06 -1.06
N PRO A 56 24.31 -4.45 -2.12
CA PRO A 56 24.31 -3.00 -2.24
C PRO A 56 22.88 -2.46 -2.28
N ARG A 57 22.68 -1.22 -1.80
CA ARG A 57 21.36 -0.59 -1.80
C ARG A 57 20.85 -0.49 -3.24
N ALA A 58 19.72 -1.16 -3.50
CA ALA A 58 19.04 -1.03 -4.78
C ALA A 58 18.49 0.40 -4.94
N LEU A 59 18.64 0.94 -6.14
CA LEU A 59 18.13 2.25 -6.53
C LEU A 59 16.95 2.07 -7.50
N LEU A 60 16.03 3.01 -7.45
CA LEU A 60 14.96 3.19 -8.41
C LEU A 60 15.48 3.83 -9.69
N SER A 61 14.63 3.90 -10.72
CA SER A 61 14.97 4.59 -11.97
C SER A 61 15.33 6.08 -11.76
N SER A 62 14.75 6.70 -10.72
CA SER A 62 15.01 8.08 -10.32
C SER A 62 16.33 8.29 -9.56
N GLY A 63 17.08 7.21 -9.27
CA GLY A 63 18.28 7.27 -8.44
C GLY A 63 18.02 7.32 -6.92
N LYS A 64 16.76 7.37 -6.50
CA LYS A 64 16.39 7.25 -5.08
C LYS A 64 16.50 5.80 -4.59
N PRO A 65 16.70 5.56 -3.28
CA PRO A 65 16.73 4.20 -2.76
C PRO A 65 15.38 3.48 -2.94
N LEU A 66 15.44 2.20 -3.31
CA LEU A 66 14.28 1.30 -3.40
C LEU A 66 13.55 1.24 -2.06
N VAL A 67 14.31 1.03 -0.99
CA VAL A 67 13.80 0.96 0.37
C VAL A 67 13.94 2.34 1.02
N PRO A 68 12.83 3.01 1.36
CA PRO A 68 12.92 4.31 2.03
C PRO A 68 13.49 4.19 3.45
N ASP A 69 14.36 5.13 3.84
CA ASP A 69 14.97 5.13 5.17
C ASP A 69 13.95 5.25 6.31
N TYR A 70 12.81 5.93 6.07
CA TYR A 70 11.73 6.02 7.07
C TYR A 70 11.10 4.66 7.37
N ALA A 71 11.03 3.74 6.39
CA ALA A 71 10.45 2.43 6.58
C ALA A 71 11.34 1.57 7.50
N MET A 72 12.65 1.80 7.45
CA MET A 72 13.64 1.12 8.30
C MET A 72 13.58 1.55 9.76
N SER A 73 13.23 2.81 10.04
CA SER A 73 13.15 3.34 11.41
C SER A 73 11.74 3.26 12.01
N PHE A 74 10.70 3.05 11.20
CA PHE A 74 9.31 3.03 11.65
C PHE A 74 9.05 1.97 12.72
N ILE A 75 8.50 2.39 13.86
CA ILE A 75 8.32 1.56 15.07
C ILE A 75 9.62 0.85 15.46
N LYS A 76 10.73 1.60 15.52
CA LYS A 76 12.07 1.09 15.84
C LYS A 76 12.49 -0.07 14.92
N GLY A 77 12.08 -0.03 13.65
CA GLY A 77 12.33 -1.05 12.63
C GLY A 77 11.54 -2.35 12.77
N LYS A 78 10.56 -2.40 13.68
CA LYS A 78 9.77 -3.61 13.95
C LYS A 78 8.45 -3.67 13.19
N SER A 79 8.06 -2.58 12.51
CA SER A 79 6.82 -2.54 11.75
C SER A 79 6.91 -3.39 10.48
N SER A 80 5.81 -4.04 10.15
CA SER A 80 5.55 -4.66 8.84
C SER A 80 4.50 -3.91 8.03
N LYS A 81 4.06 -2.72 8.49
CA LYS A 81 3.00 -1.93 7.85
C LYS A 81 3.44 -1.22 6.55
N PRO A 82 4.65 -0.65 6.43
CA PRO A 82 5.04 0.07 5.21
C PRO A 82 4.94 -0.82 3.96
N PHE A 83 4.31 -0.29 2.91
CA PHE A 83 4.05 -0.97 1.64
C PHE A 83 3.44 -2.37 1.81
N ARG A 84 2.63 -2.58 2.84
CA ARG A 84 2.02 -3.88 3.09
C ARG A 84 0.84 -4.13 2.15
N ARG A 85 0.83 -5.33 1.60
CA ARG A 85 -0.26 -5.88 0.80
C ARG A 85 -1.30 -6.55 1.68
N LEU A 86 -2.55 -6.23 1.42
CA LEU A 86 -3.70 -6.91 2.02
C LEU A 86 -3.91 -8.25 1.34
N TRP A 87 -4.59 -9.16 2.02
CA TRP A 87 -5.02 -10.44 1.44
C TRP A 87 -6.51 -10.68 1.62
N TRP A 88 -7.05 -11.61 0.84
CA TRP A 88 -8.49 -11.90 0.77
C TRP A 88 -9.10 -12.40 2.09
N ASP A 89 -8.28 -12.98 2.97
CA ASP A 89 -8.65 -13.51 4.27
C ASP A 89 -8.22 -12.59 5.44
N GLU A 90 -7.83 -11.35 5.14
CA GLU A 90 -7.50 -10.33 6.13
C GLU A 90 -8.61 -9.29 6.24
N THR A 91 -8.75 -8.70 7.42
CA THR A 91 -9.60 -7.53 7.65
C THR A 91 -8.75 -6.26 7.71
N VAL A 92 -9.34 -5.13 7.32
CA VAL A 92 -8.75 -3.81 7.55
C VAL A 92 -9.30 -3.27 8.87
N PRO A 93 -8.51 -3.20 9.96
CA PRO A 93 -9.05 -2.86 11.28
C PRO A 93 -9.64 -1.45 11.34
N THR A 94 -9.09 -0.53 10.55
CA THR A 94 -9.55 0.85 10.43
C THR A 94 -9.21 1.33 9.04
N VAL A 95 -10.24 1.70 8.28
CA VAL A 95 -10.05 2.42 7.02
C VAL A 95 -9.74 3.87 7.40
N VAL A 96 -8.60 4.38 6.94
CA VAL A 96 -8.17 5.75 7.22
C VAL A 96 -8.38 6.64 6.00
N THR A 97 -8.40 7.95 6.22
CA THR A 97 -8.66 8.96 5.18
C THR A 97 -7.52 9.12 4.18
N ARG A 98 -6.30 8.66 4.50
CA ARG A 98 -5.15 8.77 3.62
C ARG A 98 -4.87 7.46 2.93
N ALA A 99 -4.67 7.49 1.62
CA ALA A 99 -4.41 6.30 0.82
C ALA A 99 -2.91 6.03 0.57
N GLU A 100 -1.99 6.73 1.23
CA GLU A 100 -0.55 6.52 1.02
C GLU A 100 -0.07 5.17 1.61
N PRO A 101 0.79 4.41 0.90
CA PRO A 101 1.25 3.10 1.37
C PRO A 101 2.37 3.15 2.43
N HIS A 102 2.81 4.35 2.83
CA HIS A 102 4.05 4.53 3.57
C HIS A 102 4.01 3.93 4.99
N ASN A 103 2.85 3.93 5.65
CA ASN A 103 2.73 3.52 7.06
C ASN A 103 1.58 2.52 7.33
N GLN A 104 1.01 1.91 6.29
CA GLN A 104 -0.20 1.11 6.41
C GLN A 104 -0.33 0.00 5.36
N ALA A 105 -1.15 -0.99 5.68
CA ALA A 105 -1.54 -2.06 4.76
C ALA A 105 -2.70 -1.59 3.89
N ILE A 106 -2.40 -1.23 2.64
CA ILE A 106 -3.40 -0.68 1.71
C ILE A 106 -3.15 -1.10 0.26
N LEU A 107 -2.14 -1.92 -0.02
CA LEU A 107 -1.94 -2.43 -1.38
C LEU A 107 -2.97 -3.51 -1.69
N HIS A 108 -3.52 -3.46 -2.90
CA HIS A 108 -4.48 -4.44 -3.39
C HIS A 108 -3.87 -5.85 -3.41
N PRO A 109 -4.61 -6.94 -3.12
CA PRO A 109 -4.04 -8.29 -3.02
C PRO A 109 -3.32 -8.79 -4.28
N THR A 110 -3.77 -8.40 -5.47
CA THR A 110 -3.26 -8.90 -6.75
C THR A 110 -2.90 -7.81 -7.77
N GLN A 111 -2.97 -6.53 -7.39
CA GLN A 111 -2.72 -5.42 -8.32
C GLN A 111 -1.66 -4.49 -7.74
N HIS A 112 -0.81 -3.91 -8.60
CA HIS A 112 0.23 -2.97 -8.20
C HIS A 112 -0.33 -1.56 -7.95
N ARG A 113 -1.32 -1.44 -7.07
CA ARG A 113 -1.95 -0.19 -6.67
C ARG A 113 -2.40 -0.25 -5.22
N VAL A 114 -2.70 0.91 -4.66
CA VAL A 114 -3.44 1.00 -3.40
C VAL A 114 -4.92 0.67 -3.64
N LEU A 115 -5.67 0.45 -2.55
CA LEU A 115 -7.11 0.35 -2.61
C LEU A 115 -7.73 1.62 -3.24
N THR A 116 -8.76 1.40 -4.03
CA THR A 116 -9.58 2.45 -4.61
C THR A 116 -10.50 3.08 -3.58
N VAL A 117 -10.96 4.31 -3.87
CA VAL A 117 -11.99 4.99 -3.07
C VAL A 117 -13.21 4.07 -2.89
N ARG A 118 -13.69 3.41 -3.96
CA ARG A 118 -14.81 2.46 -3.88
C ARG A 118 -14.55 1.24 -3.01
N GLU A 119 -13.34 0.67 -3.05
CA GLU A 119 -12.99 -0.47 -2.18
C GLU A 119 -13.01 -0.05 -0.71
N ASN A 120 -12.45 1.12 -0.38
CA ASN A 120 -12.51 1.68 0.97
C ASN A 120 -13.95 2.03 1.40
N ALA A 121 -14.76 2.56 0.50
CA ALA A 121 -16.18 2.85 0.75
C ALA A 121 -16.96 1.58 1.10
N ARG A 122 -16.73 0.48 0.36
CA ARG A 122 -17.34 -0.84 0.67
C ARG A 122 -16.88 -1.38 2.03
N LEU A 123 -15.60 -1.23 2.37
CA LEU A 123 -15.08 -1.61 3.69
C LEU A 123 -15.74 -0.82 4.85
N GLN A 124 -16.17 0.42 4.60
CA GLN A 124 -16.93 1.24 5.54
C GLN A 124 -18.45 1.00 5.49
N GLY A 125 -18.93 0.09 4.63
CA GLY A 125 -20.35 -0.23 4.51
C GLY A 125 -21.16 0.75 3.66
N PHE A 126 -20.51 1.66 2.90
CA PHE A 126 -21.23 2.52 1.98
C PHE A 126 -21.87 1.69 0.86
N PRO A 127 -23.15 1.95 0.54
CA PRO A 127 -23.77 1.28 -0.59
C PRO A 127 -23.14 1.73 -1.91
N ASP A 128 -23.08 0.82 -2.88
CA ASP A 128 -22.43 1.07 -4.19
C ASP A 128 -23.05 2.23 -4.98
N TYR A 129 -24.31 2.57 -4.71
CA TYR A 129 -24.99 3.68 -5.34
C TYR A 129 -24.60 5.06 -4.76
N TYR A 130 -23.94 5.10 -3.60
CA TYR A 130 -23.51 6.35 -2.97
C TYR A 130 -22.27 6.88 -3.70
N ARG A 131 -22.38 8.07 -4.30
CA ARG A 131 -21.33 8.68 -5.13
C ARG A 131 -20.58 9.76 -4.36
N LEU A 132 -19.26 9.68 -4.38
CA LEU A 132 -18.38 10.65 -3.75
C LEU A 132 -17.96 11.73 -4.78
N PHE A 133 -17.85 12.97 -4.31
CA PHE A 133 -17.50 14.13 -5.13
C PHE A 133 -16.26 14.82 -4.56
N GLY A 134 -15.51 15.52 -5.41
CA GLY A 134 -14.24 16.15 -5.07
C GLY A 134 -13.02 15.45 -5.67
N PRO A 135 -11.80 15.94 -5.42
CA PRO A 135 -10.55 15.28 -5.79
C PRO A 135 -10.42 13.89 -5.13
N VAL A 136 -9.65 12.97 -5.74
CA VAL A 136 -9.45 11.59 -5.20
C VAL A 136 -8.92 11.57 -3.76
N LYS A 137 -8.17 12.59 -3.34
CA LYS A 137 -7.66 12.70 -1.96
C LYS A 137 -8.73 13.12 -0.94
N GLU A 138 -9.84 13.70 -1.40
CA GLU A 138 -10.93 14.23 -0.57
C GLU A 138 -12.18 13.34 -0.61
N LYS A 139 -12.22 12.38 -1.54
CA LYS A 139 -13.27 11.35 -1.64
C LYS A 139 -12.97 10.19 -0.71
#